data_AF-A0A820KXC3-F1
#
_entry.id   AF-A0A820KXC3-F1
#
_cell.length_a   1.000
_cell.length_b   1.000
_cell.length_c   1.000
_cell.angle_alpha   90.00
_cell.angle_beta   90.00
_cell.angle_gamma   90.00
#
_symmetry.space_group_name_H-M   'P 1'
#
loop_
_entity.id
_entity.type
_entity.pdbx_description
1 polymer ?
#
loop_
_entity_poly.entity_id
_entity_poly.type
_entity_poly.pdbx_seq_one_letter_code
_entity_poly.pdbx_strand_id
1 'polypeptide(L)'
;LFHIDFGHILGNFKMKYGIRRERTQLVLIDDFVRVITNNNNTDKNPIETREFKNFKKLCIKGYRILRRQYRQIVCLFKLMMNCDLTELNSEADMAYIRQTFAIDIGANEQEACDRFEQVLLESYRSSVKTRVDWVFHAINHIKS
;
A
#
# COMPACT_ATOMS: atom_id res chain seq x y z
N LEU A 1 -15.66 0.81 1.68
CA LEU A 1 -14.55 -0.16 1.70
C LEU A 1 -13.91 -0.14 3.08
N PHE A 2 -13.69 -1.28 3.71
CA PHE A 2 -12.99 -1.41 4.99
C PHE A 2 -12.16 -2.69 4.99
N HIS A 3 -11.05 -2.70 5.72
CA HIS A 3 -10.24 -3.91 5.93
C HIS A 3 -10.80 -4.70 7.12
N ILE A 4 -10.75 -6.02 7.02
CA ILE A 4 -11.07 -6.98 8.09
C ILE A 4 -9.87 -7.90 8.30
N ASP A 5 -9.78 -8.51 9.48
CA ASP A 5 -8.67 -9.41 9.87
C ASP A 5 -7.30 -8.72 9.96
N PHE A 6 -7.04 -8.05 11.09
CA PHE A 6 -5.76 -7.40 11.41
C PHE A 6 -4.80 -8.32 12.16
N GLY A 7 -4.93 -9.64 11.97
CA GLY A 7 -4.16 -10.64 12.71
C GLY A 7 -2.64 -10.52 12.53
N HIS A 8 -2.15 -9.73 11.57
CA HIS A 8 -0.74 -9.35 11.44
C HIS A 8 -0.55 -7.91 10.97
N ILE A 9 0.36 -7.19 11.60
CA ILE A 9 0.67 -5.78 11.31
C ILE A 9 2.18 -5.48 11.39
N LEU A 10 2.58 -4.28 10.96
CA LEU A 10 3.97 -3.77 11.02
C LEU A 10 5.04 -4.62 10.34
N GLY A 11 4.68 -5.34 9.28
CA GLY A 11 5.63 -6.12 8.49
C GLY A 11 5.76 -7.59 8.90
N ASN A 12 4.97 -8.04 9.88
CA ASN A 12 4.85 -9.45 10.29
C ASN A 12 4.02 -10.27 9.29
N PHE A 13 4.41 -10.25 8.02
CA PHE A 13 3.67 -10.91 6.95
C PHE A 13 3.69 -12.44 7.07
N LYS A 14 2.55 -13.10 6.82
CA LYS A 14 2.47 -14.57 6.75
C LYS A 14 3.41 -15.12 5.66
N MET A 15 4.20 -16.10 6.04
CA MET A 15 5.01 -16.92 5.13
C MET A 15 4.20 -18.16 4.72
N LYS A 16 4.21 -18.54 3.43
CA LYS A 16 3.75 -19.86 2.96
C LYS A 16 4.90 -20.52 2.20
N TYR A 17 5.33 -21.70 2.64
CA TYR A 17 6.46 -22.43 2.03
C TYR A 17 7.74 -21.58 1.87
N GLY A 18 8.08 -20.76 2.87
CA GLY A 18 9.27 -19.89 2.81
C GLY A 18 9.13 -18.64 1.94
N ILE A 19 7.95 -18.39 1.36
CA ILE A 19 7.67 -17.22 0.51
C ILE A 19 6.72 -16.26 1.25
N ARG A 20 7.06 -14.96 1.28
CA ARG A 20 6.16 -13.89 1.78
C ARG A 20 4.92 -13.80 0.91
N ARG A 21 3.74 -13.92 1.52
CA ARG A 21 2.45 -13.79 0.81
C ARG A 21 2.17 -12.36 0.37
N GLU A 22 2.63 -11.36 1.13
CA GLU A 22 2.38 -9.95 0.85
C GLU A 22 3.67 -9.29 0.37
N ARG A 23 3.64 -8.77 -0.86
CA ARG A 23 4.82 -8.24 -1.55
C ARG A 23 4.68 -6.75 -1.92
N THR A 24 3.53 -6.14 -1.66
CA THR A 24 3.23 -4.77 -2.06
C THR A 24 3.02 -3.91 -0.83
N GLN A 25 3.66 -2.74 -0.80
CA GLN A 25 3.55 -1.78 0.30
C GLN A 25 2.17 -1.09 0.33
N LEU A 26 1.44 -1.13 -0.78
CA LEU A 26 0.09 -0.63 -0.90
C LEU A 26 -0.74 -1.58 -1.77
N VAL A 27 -1.99 -1.84 -1.39
CA VAL A 27 -2.93 -2.64 -2.19
C VAL A 27 -3.80 -1.68 -3.00
N LEU A 28 -3.54 -1.63 -4.31
CA LEU A 28 -4.38 -0.91 -5.27
C LEU A 28 -4.61 -1.80 -6.47
N ILE A 29 -5.64 -2.65 -6.37
CA ILE A 29 -6.04 -3.54 -7.46
C ILE A 29 -6.88 -2.81 -8.50
N ASP A 30 -6.85 -3.29 -9.73
CA ASP A 30 -7.53 -2.59 -10.84
C ASP A 30 -9.05 -2.50 -10.66
N ASP A 31 -9.72 -3.43 -9.97
CA ASP A 31 -11.16 -3.29 -9.70
C ASP A 31 -11.47 -2.07 -8.82
N PHE A 32 -10.57 -1.71 -7.88
CA PHE A 32 -10.68 -0.44 -7.17
C PHE A 32 -10.51 0.73 -8.12
N VAL A 33 -9.55 0.65 -9.05
CA VAL A 33 -9.32 1.72 -10.03
C VAL A 33 -10.53 1.90 -10.94
N ARG A 34 -11.16 0.83 -11.42
CA ARG A 34 -12.40 0.89 -12.22
C ARG A 34 -13.52 1.59 -11.48
N VAL A 35 -13.72 1.27 -10.19
CA VAL A 35 -14.73 1.95 -9.36
C VAL A 35 -14.37 3.41 -9.14
N ILE A 36 -13.10 3.72 -8.86
CA ILE A 36 -12.61 5.10 -8.68
C ILE A 36 -12.85 5.92 -9.95
N THR A 37 -12.60 5.36 -11.14
CA THR A 37 -12.80 6.03 -12.42
C THR A 37 -14.25 5.96 -12.92
N ASN A 38 -15.20 5.57 -12.07
CA ASN A 38 -16.63 5.45 -12.37
C ASN A 38 -16.93 4.55 -13.59
N ASN A 39 -16.13 3.50 -13.78
CA ASN A 39 -16.19 2.62 -14.96
C ASN A 39 -16.18 3.40 -16.29
N ASN A 40 -15.57 4.59 -16.32
CA ASN A 40 -15.47 5.38 -17.55
C ASN A 40 -14.56 4.64 -18.53
N ASN A 41 -15.18 3.90 -19.47
CA ASN A 41 -14.56 3.21 -20.59
C ASN A 41 -14.13 4.20 -21.69
N THR A 42 -13.41 5.25 -21.31
CA THR A 42 -12.70 6.08 -22.30
C THR A 42 -11.38 5.40 -22.63
N ASP A 43 -10.91 5.47 -23.89
CA ASP A 43 -9.56 5.02 -24.32
C ASP A 43 -8.38 5.73 -23.58
N LYS A 44 -8.69 6.55 -22.59
CA LYS A 44 -7.73 7.25 -21.75
C LYS A 44 -7.23 6.34 -20.65
N ASN A 45 -5.93 6.40 -20.39
CA ASN A 45 -5.29 5.72 -19.27
C ASN A 45 -6.01 6.06 -17.94
N PRO A 46 -6.47 5.08 -17.15
CA PRO A 46 -7.23 5.33 -15.91
C PRO A 46 -6.59 6.32 -14.95
N ILE A 47 -5.25 6.36 -14.89
CA ILE A 47 -4.51 7.28 -14.01
C ILE A 47 -4.61 8.75 -14.43
N GLU A 48 -4.96 9.01 -15.70
CA GLU A 48 -5.09 10.36 -16.24
C GLU A 48 -6.48 10.96 -16.04
N THR A 49 -7.45 10.14 -15.63
CA THR A 49 -8.81 10.58 -15.34
C THR A 49 -8.82 11.59 -14.18
N ARG A 50 -9.81 12.49 -14.20
CA ARG A 50 -9.97 13.50 -13.15
C ARG A 50 -10.24 12.84 -11.80
N GLU A 51 -11.00 11.75 -11.82
CA GLU A 51 -11.41 10.97 -10.67
C GLU A 51 -10.21 10.32 -10.00
N PHE A 52 -9.32 9.68 -10.77
CA PHE A 52 -8.09 9.11 -10.23
C PHE A 52 -7.13 10.19 -9.71
N LYS A 53 -7.01 11.33 -10.41
CA LYS A 53 -6.22 12.48 -9.93
C LYS A 53 -6.74 13.01 -8.59
N ASN A 54 -8.05 13.04 -8.38
CA ASN A 54 -8.66 13.43 -7.12
C ASN A 54 -8.42 12.38 -6.02
N PHE A 55 -8.58 11.09 -6.33
CA PHE A 55 -8.25 10.00 -5.41
C PHE A 55 -6.79 10.09 -4.94
N LYS A 56 -5.85 10.24 -5.88
CA LYS A 56 -4.42 10.45 -5.59
C LYS A 56 -4.20 11.61 -4.62
N LYS A 57 -4.80 12.78 -4.90
CA LYS A 57 -4.70 13.96 -4.01
C LYS A 57 -5.19 13.66 -2.58
N LEU A 58 -6.28 12.91 -2.43
CA LEU A 58 -6.79 12.48 -1.13
C LEU A 58 -5.81 11.54 -0.41
N CYS A 59 -5.23 10.56 -1.12
CA CYS A 59 -4.20 9.68 -0.57
C CYS A 59 -2.97 10.45 -0.07
N ILE A 60 -2.43 11.38 -0.87
CA ILE A 60 -1.28 12.21 -0.46
C ILE A 60 -1.64 13.07 0.74
N LYS A 61 -2.84 13.67 0.75
CA LYS A 61 -3.32 14.47 1.90
C LYS A 61 -3.41 13.62 3.17
N GLY A 62 -3.98 12.42 3.08
CA GLY A 62 -4.06 11.48 4.20
C GLY A 62 -2.68 11.07 4.71
N TYR A 63 -1.78 10.66 3.82
CA TYR A 63 -0.40 10.32 4.15
C TYR A 63 0.30 11.46 4.87
N ARG A 64 0.18 12.70 4.38
CA ARG A 64 0.79 13.89 4.98
C ARG A 64 0.29 14.13 6.41
N ILE A 65 -1.01 14.00 6.64
CA ILE A 65 -1.60 14.17 7.99
C ILE A 65 -1.03 13.10 8.94
N LEU A 66 -1.02 11.83 8.52
CA LEU A 66 -0.46 10.74 9.32
C LEU A 66 1.03 10.95 9.59
N ARG A 67 1.79 11.36 8.56
CA ARG A 67 3.22 11.65 8.67
C ARG A 67 3.51 12.73 9.72
N ARG A 68 2.73 13.81 9.77
CA ARG A 68 2.88 14.86 10.79
C ARG A 68 2.67 14.32 12.21
N GLN A 69 1.83 13.30 12.37
CA GLN A 69 1.53 12.66 13.65
C GLN A 69 2.34 11.38 13.89
N TYR A 70 3.38 11.08 13.11
CA TYR A 70 4.10 9.81 13.20
C TYR A 70 4.63 9.48 14.60
N ARG A 71 5.03 10.50 15.38
CA ARG A 71 5.53 10.31 16.76
C ARG A 71 4.45 9.76 17.68
N GLN A 72 3.21 10.24 17.53
CA GLN A 72 2.07 9.76 18.31
C GLN A 72 1.72 8.33 17.89
N ILE A 73 1.73 8.05 16.58
CA ILE A 73 1.53 6.70 16.05
C ILE A 73 2.58 5.73 16.63
N VAL A 74 3.86 6.09 16.57
CA VAL A 74 4.96 5.31 17.17
C VAL A 74 4.75 5.13 18.68
N CYS A 75 4.34 6.17 19.41
CA CYS A 75 4.08 6.09 20.85
C CYS A 75 2.93 5.12 21.15
N LEU A 76 1.82 5.21 20.43
CA LEU A 76 0.67 4.31 20.58
C LEU A 76 1.06 2.86 20.33
N PHE A 77 1.82 2.60 19.25
CA PHE A 77 2.31 1.25 18.99
C PHE A 77 3.27 0.76 20.08
N LYS A 78 4.19 1.60 20.57
CA LYS A 78 5.06 1.25 21.70
C LYS A 78 4.27 0.93 22.98
N LEU A 79 3.17 1.64 23.25
CA LEU A 79 2.31 1.32 24.39
C LEU A 79 1.61 -0.03 24.18
N MET A 80 1.14 -0.31 22.96
CA MET A 80 0.54 -1.61 22.62
C MET A 80 1.54 -2.77 22.73
N MET A 81 2.84 -2.54 22.47
CA MET A 81 3.89 -3.55 22.69
C MET A 81 3.93 -4.04 24.15
N ASN A 82 3.65 -3.17 25.12
CA ASN A 82 3.67 -3.49 26.55
C ASN A 82 2.40 -4.21 27.03
N CYS A 83 1.42 -4.45 26.16
CA CYS A 83 0.17 -5.14 26.46
C CYS A 83 0.21 -6.64 26.12
N ASP A 84 1.40 -7.27 26.12
CA ASP A 84 1.63 -8.69 25.78
C ASP A 84 1.11 -9.11 24.39
N LEU A 85 1.07 -8.19 23.43
CA LEU A 85 0.87 -8.54 22.02
C LEU A 85 2.18 -9.17 21.49
N THR A 86 2.24 -10.50 21.44
CA THR A 86 3.43 -11.27 21.00
C THR A 86 3.97 -10.89 19.62
N GLU A 87 3.19 -10.21 18.78
CA GLU A 87 3.56 -9.77 17.44
C GLU A 87 4.20 -8.36 17.38
N LEU A 88 4.37 -7.69 18.51
CA LEU A 88 4.85 -6.31 18.61
C LEU A 88 5.96 -6.21 19.66
N ASN A 89 7.10 -6.87 19.41
CA ASN A 89 8.16 -7.00 20.41
C ASN A 89 9.56 -6.60 19.92
N SER A 90 9.68 -5.98 18.75
CA SER A 90 10.98 -5.67 18.17
C SER A 90 11.18 -4.20 17.79
N GLU A 91 12.42 -3.74 17.90
CA GLU A 91 12.84 -2.45 17.31
C GLU A 91 12.63 -2.43 15.78
N ALA A 92 12.56 -3.61 15.14
CA ALA A 92 12.27 -3.74 13.71
C ALA A 92 10.84 -3.31 13.36
N ASP A 93 9.86 -3.55 14.24
CA ASP A 93 8.47 -3.11 14.04
C ASP A 93 8.37 -1.58 14.05
N MET A 94 9.15 -0.93 14.92
CA MET A 94 9.21 0.54 14.98
C MET A 94 9.96 1.11 13.79
N ALA A 95 11.02 0.43 13.33
CA ALA A 95 11.70 0.76 12.09
C ALA A 95 10.76 0.69 10.88
N TYR A 96 9.84 -0.28 10.83
CA TYR A 96 8.85 -0.37 9.76
C TYR A 96 7.96 0.89 9.67
N ILE A 97 7.48 1.40 10.81
CA ILE A 97 6.69 2.65 10.85
C ILE A 97 7.53 3.84 10.37
N ARG A 98 8.77 3.95 10.87
CA ARG A 98 9.66 5.05 10.49
C ARG A 98 10.02 5.01 9.00
N GLN A 99 10.28 3.81 8.45
CA GLN A 99 10.53 3.59 7.04
C GLN A 99 9.29 3.94 6.18
N THR A 100 8.11 3.53 6.61
CA THR A 100 6.83 3.83 5.92
C THR A 100 6.60 5.34 5.81
N PHE A 101 6.95 6.09 6.86
CA PHE A 101 6.89 7.55 6.86
C PHE A 101 8.14 8.23 6.30
N ALA A 102 9.15 7.49 5.79
CA ALA A 102 10.43 8.03 5.33
C ALA A 102 11.17 8.89 6.38
N ILE A 103 10.99 8.57 7.67
CA ILE A 103 11.70 9.23 8.78
C ILE A 103 13.17 8.81 8.84
N ASP A 104 13.45 7.52 8.63
CA ASP A 104 14.80 6.97 8.80
C ASP A 104 15.81 7.55 7.80
N ILE A 105 15.34 8.02 6.65
CA ILE A 105 16.18 8.63 5.61
C ILE A 105 16.25 10.16 5.71
N GLY A 106 15.69 10.76 6.77
CA GLY A 106 15.70 12.21 6.97
C GLY A 106 14.89 13.01 5.94
N ALA A 107 13.99 12.37 5.20
CA ALA A 107 13.23 13.03 4.14
C ALA A 107 12.34 14.15 4.70
N ASN A 108 12.29 15.28 4.01
CA ASN A 108 11.33 16.32 4.35
C ASN A 108 9.89 15.90 3.97
N GLU A 109 8.88 16.71 4.32
CA GLU A 109 7.48 16.37 4.06
C GLU A 109 7.19 16.20 2.56
N GLN A 110 7.77 17.04 1.71
CA GLN A 110 7.53 17.02 0.27
C GLN A 110 8.15 15.76 -0.35
N GLU A 111 9.42 15.47 -0.05
CA GLU A 111 10.11 14.26 -0.51
C GLU A 111 9.39 12.97 -0.10
N ALA A 112 8.87 12.93 1.14
CA ALA A 112 8.11 11.79 1.62
C ALA A 112 6.77 11.63 0.88
N CYS A 113 6.08 12.74 0.58
CA CYS A 113 4.87 12.71 -0.24
C CYS A 113 5.15 12.23 -1.67
N ASP A 114 6.22 12.70 -2.28
CA ASP A 114 6.62 12.32 -3.64
C ASP A 114 6.99 10.83 -3.70
N ARG A 115 7.70 10.33 -2.69
CA ARG A 115 8.00 8.90 -2.57
C ARG A 115 6.74 8.05 -2.41
N PHE A 116 5.81 8.49 -1.55
CA PHE A 116 4.54 7.79 -1.37
C PHE A 116 3.70 7.80 -2.67
N GLU A 117 3.75 8.90 -3.43
CA GLU A 117 3.12 8.96 -4.76
C GLU A 117 3.71 7.93 -5.72
N GLN A 118 5.04 7.75 -5.75
CA GLN A 118 5.66 6.71 -6.58
C GLN A 118 5.19 5.31 -6.16
N VAL A 119 5.17 5.01 -4.86
CA VAL A 119 4.69 3.72 -4.34
C VAL A 119 3.23 3.46 -4.75
N LEU A 120 2.37 4.49 -4.69
CA LEU A 120 0.97 4.40 -5.12
C LEU A 120 0.84 4.06 -6.61
N LEU A 121 1.63 4.73 -7.47
CA LEU A 121 1.61 4.50 -8.91
C LEU A 121 2.23 3.14 -9.30
N GLU A 122 3.30 2.74 -8.62
CA GLU A 122 3.92 1.42 -8.79
C GLU A 122 2.98 0.29 -8.40
N SER A 123 2.23 0.45 -7.31
CA SER A 123 1.26 -0.54 -6.84
C SER A 123 0.16 -0.78 -7.87
N TYR A 124 -0.32 0.28 -8.53
CA TYR A 124 -1.23 0.16 -9.67
C TYR A 124 -0.59 -0.57 -10.86
N ARG A 125 0.60 -0.13 -11.29
CA ARG A 125 1.31 -0.75 -12.43
C ARG A 125 1.57 -2.24 -12.20
N SER A 126 1.96 -2.61 -10.97
CA SER A 126 2.18 -4.01 -10.61
C SER A 126 0.88 -4.81 -10.66
N SER A 127 -0.24 -4.28 -10.17
CA SER A 127 -1.54 -4.95 -10.27
C SER A 127 -1.97 -5.21 -11.71
N VAL A 128 -1.73 -4.25 -12.62
CA VAL A 128 -2.07 -4.40 -14.04
C VAL A 128 -1.19 -5.46 -14.70
N LYS A 129 0.12 -5.44 -14.46
CA LYS A 129 1.06 -6.46 -14.99
C LYS A 129 0.65 -7.86 -14.57
N THR A 130 0.41 -8.07 -13.29
CA THR A 130 -0.04 -9.37 -12.77
C THR A 130 -1.31 -9.84 -13.48
N ARG A 131 -2.31 -8.97 -13.69
CA ARG A 131 -3.52 -9.36 -14.45
C ARG A 131 -3.22 -9.76 -15.89
N VAL A 132 -2.39 -9.00 -16.60
CA VAL A 132 -2.02 -9.31 -17.99
C VAL A 132 -1.39 -10.70 -18.05
N ASP A 133 -0.49 -11.01 -17.11
CA ASP A 133 0.10 -12.36 -16.98
C ASP A 133 -0.97 -13.43 -16.75
N TRP A 134 -1.92 -13.22 -15.83
CA TRP A 134 -3.05 -14.14 -15.61
C TRP A 134 -3.91 -14.36 -16.86
N VAL A 135 -4.18 -13.31 -17.63
CA VAL A 135 -4.96 -13.39 -18.88
C VAL A 135 -4.19 -14.19 -19.93
N PHE A 136 -2.89 -13.95 -20.12
CA PHE A 136 -2.06 -14.73 -21.03
C PHE A 136 -1.98 -16.21 -20.62
N HIS A 137 -1.83 -16.50 -19.33
CA HIS A 137 -1.83 -17.87 -18.82
C HIS A 137 -3.19 -18.55 -19.05
N ALA A 138 -4.32 -17.88 -18.80
CA ALA A 138 -5.65 -18.42 -19.06
C ALA A 138 -5.90 -18.71 -20.55
N ILE A 139 -5.47 -17.82 -21.45
CA ILE A 139 -5.60 -18.02 -22.90
C ILE A 139 -4.75 -19.20 -23.38
N ASN A 140 -3.54 -19.36 -22.84
CA ASN A 140 -2.66 -20.49 -23.19
C ASN A 140 -3.21 -21.84 -22.69
N HIS A 141 -3.96 -21.86 -21.57
CA HIS A 141 -4.64 -23.06 -21.09
C HIS A 141 -5.91 -23.41 -21.89
N ILE A 142 -6.56 -22.44 -22.54
CA ILE A 142 -7.76 -22.65 -23.37
C ILE A 142 -7.41 -23.10 -24.80
N LYS A 143 -6.14 -22.95 -25.22
CA LYS A 143 -5.63 -23.37 -26.54
C LYS A 143 -4.95 -24.75 -26.55
N SER A 144 -5.10 -25.55 -25.49
CA SER A 144 -4.70 -26.97 -25.43
C SER A 144 -5.93 -27.87 -25.46
#